data_AF-A0A367LWS7-F1
#
_entry.id   AF-A0A367LWS7-F1
#
_cell.length_a   1.000
_cell.length_b   1.000
_cell.length_c   1.000
_cell.angle_alpha   90.00
_cell.angle_beta   90.00
_cell.angle_gamma   90.00
#
_symmetry.space_group_name_H-M   'P 1'
#
loop_
_entity.id
_entity.type
_entity.pdbx_description
1 polymer ?
#
loop_
_entity_poly.entity_id
_entity_poly.type
_entity_poly.pdbx_seq_one_letter_code
_entity_poly.pdbx_strand_id
1 'polypeptide(L)' 'AGADVYKIQVAEYEHLELDQPEPATVPPEEASASLDRARACIDSGDLDQASRILRLVVAHGDPWQKAEARELLALIA' A
#
# COMPACT_ATOMS: atom_id res chain seq x y z
N ALA A 1 44.98 1.92 -2.67
CA ALA A 1 43.75 1.82 -3.49
C ALA A 1 42.72 1.01 -2.71
N GLY A 2 41.49 1.53 -2.64
CA GLY A 2 40.30 0.73 -2.31
C GLY A 2 40.01 0.53 -0.82
N ALA A 3 39.01 1.25 -0.31
CA ALA A 3 37.87 0.64 0.39
C ALA A 3 36.90 1.76 0.81
N ASP A 4 36.09 2.21 -0.15
CA ASP A 4 34.75 2.69 0.13
C ASP A 4 33.98 1.56 0.84
N VAL A 5 33.73 1.72 2.13
CA VAL A 5 32.63 1.03 2.79
C VAL A 5 31.96 2.07 3.68
N TYR A 6 30.94 2.71 3.11
CA TYR A 6 29.96 3.53 3.81
C TYR A 6 29.40 2.74 5.00
N LYS A 7 30.02 2.92 6.17
CA LYS A 7 29.44 2.56 7.46
C LYS A 7 28.35 3.60 7.73
N ILE A 8 27.16 3.36 7.19
CA ILE A 8 25.97 4.07 7.67
C ILE A 8 25.78 3.60 9.11
N GLN A 9 26.21 4.44 10.05
CA GLN A 9 25.85 4.34 11.45
C GLN A 9 24.33 4.44 11.49
N VAL A 10 23.69 3.34 11.88
CA VAL A 10 22.27 3.31 12.20
C VAL A 10 22.11 4.23 13.40
N ALA A 11 21.66 5.46 13.12
CA ALA A 11 21.39 6.48 14.11
C ALA A 11 20.31 5.97 15.07
N GLU A 12 20.50 6.35 16.32
CA GLU A 12 19.68 6.08 17.48
C GLU A 12 18.19 6.18 17.18
N TYR A 13 17.48 5.07 17.36
CA TYR A 13 16.03 5.04 17.52
C TYR A 13 15.73 5.18 19.02
N GLU A 14 16.09 6.32 19.60
CA GLU A 14 15.39 6.79 20.80
C GLU A 14 14.19 7.61 20.35
N HIS A 15 13.01 6.98 20.30
CA HIS A 15 11.76 7.72 20.34
C HIS A 15 10.79 7.04 21.29
N LEU A 16 10.54 7.74 22.39
CA LEU A 16 9.64 7.41 23.48
C LEU A 16 8.18 7.35 23.01
N GLU A 17 7.48 6.36 23.57
CA GLU A 17 6.06 6.33 23.99
C GLU A 17 5.03 7.07 23.12
N LEU A 18 4.16 6.32 22.46
CA LEU A 18 2.71 6.50 22.56
C LEU A 18 2.01 5.18 22.21
N ASP A 19 1.31 4.63 23.20
CA ASP A 19 0.29 3.59 23.09
C ASP A 19 -0.87 4.10 22.22
N GLN A 20 -0.65 4.13 20.92
CA GLN A 20 -1.70 4.29 19.91
C GLN A 20 -1.47 3.17 18.92
N PRO A 21 -2.47 2.30 18.64
CA PRO A 21 -2.34 1.40 17.52
C PRO A 21 -2.10 2.29 16.30
N GLU A 22 -0.93 2.15 15.66
CA GLU A 22 -0.70 2.78 14.37
C GLU A 22 -1.94 2.50 13.54
N PRO A 23 -2.58 3.54 12.92
CA PRO A 23 -3.78 3.31 12.15
C PRO A 23 -3.44 2.22 11.17
N ALA A 24 -4.08 1.04 11.26
CA ALA A 24 -3.64 -0.15 10.57
C ALA A 24 -3.56 0.12 9.06
N THR A 25 -2.39 0.57 8.62
CA THR A 25 -2.05 0.77 7.23
C THR A 25 -1.79 -0.62 6.72
N VAL A 26 -2.48 -1.03 5.66
CA VAL A 26 -2.05 -2.26 4.98
C VAL A 26 -0.60 -2.01 4.58
N PRO A 27 0.30 -2.96 4.84
CA PRO A 27 1.66 -2.87 4.34
C PRO A 27 1.64 -2.53 2.84
N PRO A 28 2.54 -1.69 2.34
CA PRO A 28 2.54 -1.28 0.93
C PRO A 28 2.60 -2.47 -0.04
N GLU A 29 3.25 -3.57 0.38
CA GLU A 29 3.25 -4.86 -0.31
C GLU A 29 1.84 -5.45 -0.44
N GLU A 30 1.08 -5.50 0.66
CA GLU A 30 -0.28 -6.05 0.68
C GLU A 30 -1.26 -5.20 -0.12
N ALA A 31 -1.09 -3.87 -0.11
CA ALA A 31 -1.87 -2.96 -0.91
C ALA A 31 -1.58 -3.13 -2.42
N SER A 32 -0.31 -3.35 -2.79
CA SER A 32 0.08 -3.65 -4.18
C SER A 32 -0.52 -4.99 -4.65
N ALA A 33 -0.39 -6.04 -3.83
CA ALA A 33 -1.02 -7.33 -4.12
C ALA A 33 -2.55 -7.25 -4.17
N SER A 34 -3.16 -6.30 -3.47
CA SER A 34 -4.60 -6.04 -3.54
C SER A 34 -4.98 -5.32 -4.83
N LEU A 35 -4.18 -4.38 -5.32
CA LEU A 35 -4.37 -3.76 -6.64
C LEU A 35 -4.27 -4.79 -7.78
N ASP A 36 -3.29 -5.69 -7.72
CA ASP A 36 -3.14 -6.76 -8.71
C ASP A 36 -4.35 -7.69 -8.72
N ARG A 37 -4.84 -8.09 -7.53
CA ARG A 37 -6.07 -8.88 -7.40
C ARG A 37 -7.29 -8.15 -7.93
N ALA A 38 -7.41 -6.84 -7.64
CA ALA A 38 -8.49 -6.04 -8.18
C ALA A 38 -8.47 -6.00 -9.71
N ARG A 39 -7.29 -5.82 -10.33
CA ARG A 39 -7.12 -5.89 -11.80
C ARG A 39 -7.62 -7.22 -12.36
N ALA A 40 -7.19 -8.33 -11.75
CA ALA A 40 -7.61 -9.67 -12.19
C ALA A 40 -9.14 -9.86 -12.07
N CYS A 41 -9.77 -9.34 -11.01
CA CYS A 41 -11.22 -9.36 -10.88
C CYS A 41 -11.93 -8.53 -11.96
N ILE A 42 -11.38 -7.37 -12.34
CA ILE A 42 -11.90 -6.55 -13.44
C ILE A 42 -11.81 -7.33 -14.76
N ASP A 43 -10.65 -7.92 -15.04
CA ASP A 43 -10.41 -8.71 -16.24
C ASP A 43 -11.33 -9.95 -16.33
N SER A 44 -11.68 -10.55 -15.19
CA SER A 44 -12.64 -11.65 -15.12
C SER A 44 -14.11 -11.23 -15.11
N GLY A 45 -14.40 -9.92 -15.08
CA GLY A 45 -15.76 -9.36 -15.01
C GLY A 45 -16.40 -9.35 -13.62
N ASP A 46 -15.66 -9.69 -12.56
CA ASP A 46 -16.12 -9.60 -11.17
C ASP A 46 -15.90 -8.19 -10.62
N LEU A 47 -16.71 -7.25 -11.10
CA LEU A 47 -16.61 -5.84 -10.73
C LEU A 47 -16.97 -5.60 -9.25
N ASP A 48 -17.82 -6.45 -8.66
CA ASP A 48 -18.21 -6.35 -7.25
C ASP A 48 -17.05 -6.71 -6.31
N GLN A 49 -16.31 -7.78 -6.63
CA GLN A 49 -15.10 -8.13 -5.88
C GLN A 49 -14.00 -7.08 -6.10
N ALA A 50 -13.80 -6.62 -7.34
CA ALA A 50 -12.85 -5.57 -7.64
C ALA A 50 -13.15 -4.28 -6.84
N SER A 51 -14.40 -3.82 -6.83
CA SER A 51 -14.82 -2.63 -6.10
C SER A 51 -14.57 -2.73 -4.60
N ARG A 52 -14.82 -3.90 -3.99
CA ARG A 52 -14.53 -4.14 -2.57
C ARG A 52 -13.04 -4.06 -2.26
N ILE A 53 -12.20 -4.69 -3.08
CA ILE A 53 -10.74 -4.68 -2.88
C ILE A 53 -10.18 -3.26 -3.06
N LEU A 54 -10.60 -2.55 -4.10
CA LEU A 54 -10.13 -1.18 -4.36
C LEU A 54 -10.51 -0.22 -3.23
N ARG A 55 -11.71 -0.34 -2.66
CA ARG A 55 -12.11 0.47 -1.49
C ARG A 55 -11.21 0.23 -0.27
N LEU A 56 -10.75 -1.01 -0.07
CA LEU A 56 -9.78 -1.34 0.98
C LEU A 56 -8.44 -0.60 0.74
N VAL A 57 -7.96 -0.62 -0.50
CA VAL A 57 -6.71 0.10 -0.88
C VAL A 57 -6.86 1.61 -0.72
N VAL A 58 -8.01 2.19 -1.09
CA VAL A 58 -8.27 3.63 -0.88
C VAL A 58 -8.25 4.01 0.59
N ALA A 59 -8.75 3.15 1.48
CA ALA A 59 -8.75 3.41 2.90
C ALA A 59 -7.34 3.36 3.49
N HIS A 60 -6.54 2.37 3.11
CA HIS A 60 -5.37 1.97 3.89
C HIS A 60 -4.02 1.97 3.16
N GLY A 61 -4.01 2.06 1.82
CA GLY A 61 -2.76 2.10 1.03
C GLY A 61 -2.04 3.44 1.11
N ASP A 62 -0.87 3.53 0.49
CA ASP A 62 -0.11 4.78 0.38
C ASP A 62 -0.76 5.77 -0.60
N PRO A 63 -0.39 7.07 -0.58
CA PRO A 63 -1.01 8.10 -1.42
C PRO A 63 -1.08 7.75 -2.91
N TRP A 64 -0.03 7.12 -3.45
CA TRP A 64 0.00 6.66 -4.84
C TRP A 64 -0.99 5.51 -5.08
N GLN A 65 -1.02 4.51 -4.19
CA GLN A 65 -1.94 3.36 -4.27
C GLN A 65 -3.40 3.80 -4.11
N LYS A 66 -3.68 4.77 -3.24
CA LYS A 66 -5.01 5.36 -3.09
C LYS A 66 -5.45 6.06 -4.37
N ALA A 67 -4.54 6.75 -5.06
CA ALA A 67 -4.85 7.41 -6.33
C ALA A 67 -5.18 6.37 -7.41
N GLU A 68 -4.33 5.37 -7.58
CA GLU A 68 -4.56 4.29 -8.54
C GLU A 68 -5.86 3.52 -8.27
N ALA A 69 -6.14 3.21 -6.99
CA ALA A 69 -7.38 2.52 -6.62
C ALA A 69 -8.64 3.34 -6.95
N ARG A 70 -8.57 4.67 -6.85
CA ARG A 70 -9.67 5.57 -7.23
C ARG A 70 -9.87 5.62 -8.74
N GLU A 71 -8.79 5.64 -9.51
CA GLU A 71 -8.87 5.57 -10.98
C GLU A 71 -9.52 4.27 -11.44
N LEU A 72 -9.12 3.14 -10.85
CA LEU A 72 -9.73 1.85 -11.15
C LEU A 72 -11.19 1.78 -10.72
N LEU A 73 -11.55 2.37 -9.58
CA LEU A 73 -12.95 2.46 -9.17
C LEU A 73 -13.79 3.30 -10.14
N ALA A 74 -13.23 4.39 -10.68
CA ALA A 74 -13.91 5.23 -11.65
C ALA A 74 -14.08 4.55 -13.03
N LEU A 75 -13.22 3.57 -13.36
CA LEU A 75 -13.32 2.80 -14.59
C LEU A 75 -14.50 1.80 -14.57
N ILE A 76 -14.84 1.28 -13.40
CA ILE A 76 -15.82 0.19 -13.23
C ILE A 76 -17.16 0.63 -12.61
N ALA A 77 -17.29 1.91 -12.26
CA ALA A 77 -18.51 2.52 -11.71
C ALA A 77 -19.43 3.04 -12.82
#